data_AF-A0A2S6S553-F1
#
_entry.id   AF-A0A2S6S553-F1
#
_cell.length_a   1.000
_cell.length_b   1.000
_cell.length_c   1.000
_cell.angle_alpha   90.00
_cell.angle_beta   90.00
_cell.angle_gamma   90.00
#
_symmetry.space_group_name_H-M   'P 1'
#
loop_
_entity.id
_entity.type
_entity.pdbx_description
1 polymer ?
#
loop_
_entity_poly.entity_id
_entity_poly.type
_entity_poly.pdbx_seq_one_letter_code
_entity_poly.pdbx_strand_id
1 'polypeptide(L)'
;MLDQIINKINKQDYENAQKDLKKIITTDSSNSKAFYLLGIINLKINNIEEAIEYFQKALALNQSIEYLFAYSEALIKNNLFVEAQNSYKKILNIDNKNEPAIVNLAYSYLLTYNYSEAEKYYLQALELKPQNPHYYKNIGNLYKKQNKITEALKFYEKGISIDSNIPEIKKGKGLILLSQQKYSEAWDYFESRIYSGQNKGTLFSIIEKNLFKNKDIKSVKKLVVVSEQGIGDKILFSSIYNDLLKCHTELKFLIDSRLNTIFKRSFGDHEYINLDNYDRIRDLVRNGYEFIYAGSLGKYFRKNSSDFMTKSFLKPNLEKVSKYELLFKNYSFKKIIGLSWKSSSRFAHNKSFELKDFKSIIKDKNYLIVNLQYGETKDLDEFNLKNENKILKINDLDLFNDIDETIALIHTLDCVVTSPNVTIHLAGAIGKKCLAFYHSEYESILNQKSKNDWYKNLKIVQFNQNLSDVVSKEKNFL
;
A
#
# COMPACT_ATOMS: atom_id res chain seq x y z
N MET A 1 -12.29 -27.10 30.56
CA MET A 1 -12.32 -25.62 30.69
C MET A 1 -11.66 -24.93 29.49
N LEU A 2 -10.42 -25.30 29.11
CA LEU A 2 -9.75 -24.71 27.93
C LEU A 2 -10.50 -24.92 26.60
N ASP A 3 -11.14 -26.07 26.36
CA ASP A 3 -11.91 -26.29 25.13
C ASP A 3 -13.11 -25.34 24.97
N GLN A 4 -13.76 -25.01 26.09
CA GLN A 4 -14.84 -24.01 26.09
C GLN A 4 -14.31 -22.61 25.76
N ILE A 5 -13.11 -22.29 26.23
CA ILE A 5 -12.43 -21.02 25.91
C ILE A 5 -12.03 -20.99 24.44
N ILE A 6 -11.48 -22.08 23.89
CA ILE A 6 -11.13 -22.18 22.46
C ILE A 6 -12.38 -21.99 21.60
N ASN A 7 -13.52 -22.56 22.01
CA ASN A 7 -14.79 -22.34 21.32
C ASN A 7 -15.21 -20.85 21.35
N LYS A 8 -15.05 -20.15 22.48
CA LYS A 8 -15.28 -18.70 22.56
C LYS A 8 -14.37 -17.92 21.62
N ILE A 9 -13.08 -18.25 21.55
CA ILE A 9 -12.12 -17.63 20.62
C ILE A 9 -12.57 -17.84 19.16
N ASN A 10 -13.00 -19.06 18.80
CA ASN A 10 -13.48 -19.36 17.46
C ASN A 10 -14.77 -18.60 17.11
N LYS A 11 -15.61 -18.33 18.10
CA LYS A 11 -16.81 -17.48 17.99
C LYS A 11 -16.51 -15.98 18.09
N GLN A 12 -15.23 -15.60 18.20
CA GLN A 12 -14.76 -14.21 18.36
C GLN A 12 -15.27 -13.53 19.64
N ASP A 13 -15.69 -14.32 20.64
CA ASP A 13 -16.03 -13.87 21.98
C ASP A 13 -14.75 -13.68 22.81
N TYR A 14 -13.94 -12.71 22.38
CA TYR A 14 -12.60 -12.46 22.91
C TYR A 14 -12.63 -11.95 24.34
N GLU A 15 -13.61 -11.13 24.70
CA GLU A 15 -13.74 -10.54 26.04
C GLU A 15 -13.96 -11.62 27.11
N ASN A 16 -14.95 -12.50 26.89
CA ASN A 16 -15.21 -13.58 27.85
C ASN A 16 -14.08 -14.62 27.86
N ALA A 17 -13.49 -14.92 26.70
CA ALA A 17 -12.33 -15.80 26.64
C ALA A 17 -11.14 -15.25 27.45
N GLN A 18 -10.83 -13.95 27.33
CA GLN A 18 -9.79 -13.31 28.14
C GLN A 18 -10.09 -13.36 29.63
N LYS A 19 -11.34 -13.09 30.03
CA LYS A 19 -11.75 -13.13 31.44
C LYS A 19 -11.53 -14.51 32.05
N ASP A 20 -11.91 -15.56 31.34
CA ASP A 20 -11.73 -16.94 31.81
C ASP A 20 -10.26 -17.35 31.85
N LEU A 21 -9.47 -16.96 30.85
CA LEU A 21 -8.02 -17.22 30.83
C LEU A 21 -7.29 -16.48 31.96
N LYS A 22 -7.68 -15.23 32.26
CA LYS A 22 -7.13 -14.48 33.40
C LYS A 22 -7.42 -15.16 34.73
N LYS A 23 -8.59 -15.77 34.91
CA LYS A 23 -8.89 -16.58 36.10
C LYS A 23 -7.96 -17.79 36.19
N ILE A 24 -7.76 -18.51 35.07
CA ILE A 24 -6.87 -19.68 35.03
C ILE A 24 -5.45 -19.29 35.47
N ILE A 25 -4.86 -18.23 34.92
CA ILE A 25 -3.49 -17.83 35.30
C ILE A 25 -3.40 -17.27 36.72
N THR A 26 -4.53 -16.82 37.31
CA THR A 26 -4.59 -16.40 38.71
C THR A 26 -4.57 -17.62 39.64
N THR A 27 -5.26 -18.69 39.25
CA THR A 27 -5.31 -19.95 40.02
C THR A 27 -4.10 -20.87 39.77
N ASP A 28 -3.53 -20.82 38.58
CA ASP A 28 -2.41 -21.63 38.11
C ASP A 28 -1.49 -20.76 37.24
N SER A 29 -0.51 -20.13 37.90
CA SER A 29 0.48 -19.27 37.24
C SER A 29 1.49 -20.05 36.39
N SER A 30 1.45 -21.40 36.40
CA SER A 30 2.28 -22.28 35.57
C SER A 30 1.60 -22.70 34.26
N ASN A 31 0.37 -22.23 34.02
CA ASN A 31 -0.41 -22.61 32.84
C ASN A 31 0.07 -21.92 31.55
N SER A 32 1.09 -22.50 30.93
CA SER A 32 1.69 -21.95 29.69
C SER A 32 0.69 -21.80 28.53
N LYS A 33 -0.28 -22.71 28.40
CA LYS A 33 -1.30 -22.64 27.33
C LYS A 33 -2.27 -21.50 27.55
N ALA A 34 -2.61 -21.17 28.79
CA ALA A 34 -3.47 -20.02 29.08
C ALA A 34 -2.79 -18.69 28.69
N PHE A 35 -1.50 -18.53 29.00
CA PHE A 35 -0.71 -17.38 28.54
C PHE A 35 -0.62 -17.33 27.00
N TYR A 36 -0.35 -18.46 26.35
CA TYR A 36 -0.33 -18.54 24.89
C TYR A 36 -1.66 -18.08 24.26
N LEU A 37 -2.80 -18.56 24.77
CA LEU A 37 -4.12 -18.18 24.26
C LEU A 37 -4.44 -16.69 24.52
N LEU A 38 -4.00 -16.12 25.65
CA LEU A 38 -4.09 -14.68 25.89
C LEU A 38 -3.28 -13.89 24.84
N GLY A 39 -2.08 -14.36 24.50
CA GLY A 39 -1.28 -13.77 23.42
C GLY A 39 -1.98 -13.82 22.07
N ILE A 40 -2.58 -14.97 21.71
CA ILE A 40 -3.35 -15.13 20.46
C ILE A 40 -4.54 -14.17 20.41
N ILE A 41 -5.29 -14.03 21.50
CA ILE A 41 -6.43 -13.10 21.53
C ILE A 41 -5.95 -11.65 21.37
N ASN A 42 -4.90 -11.25 22.08
CA ASN A 42 -4.35 -9.89 21.98
C ASN A 42 -3.88 -9.58 20.54
N LEU A 43 -3.27 -10.54 19.84
CA LEU A 43 -2.99 -10.39 18.40
C LEU A 43 -4.25 -10.21 17.55
N LYS A 44 -5.35 -10.92 17.86
CA LYS A 44 -6.62 -10.80 17.10
C LYS A 44 -7.30 -9.46 17.28
N ILE A 45 -7.18 -8.86 18.47
CA ILE A 45 -7.71 -7.51 18.77
C ILE A 45 -6.70 -6.38 18.50
N ASN A 46 -5.54 -6.72 17.89
CA ASN A 46 -4.49 -5.78 17.51
C ASN A 46 -3.73 -5.10 18.68
N ASN A 47 -3.76 -5.71 19.87
CA ASN A 47 -2.93 -5.34 21.03
C ASN A 47 -1.61 -6.12 20.95
N ILE A 48 -0.71 -5.68 20.06
CA ILE A 48 0.48 -6.45 19.68
C ILE A 48 1.50 -6.52 20.83
N GLU A 49 1.68 -5.43 21.58
CA GLU A 49 2.64 -5.35 22.69
C GLU A 49 2.26 -6.29 23.83
N GLU A 50 1.00 -6.27 24.27
CA GLU A 50 0.51 -7.21 25.29
C GLU A 50 0.57 -8.67 24.80
N ALA A 51 0.35 -8.90 23.51
CA ALA A 51 0.50 -10.24 22.96
C ALA A 51 1.94 -10.77 23.11
N ILE A 52 2.93 -9.93 22.83
CA ILE A 52 4.35 -10.25 22.99
C ILE A 52 4.64 -10.61 24.45
N GLU A 53 4.16 -9.82 25.42
CA GLU A 53 4.36 -10.11 26.86
C GLU A 53 3.76 -11.46 27.26
N TYR A 54 2.55 -11.77 26.82
CA TYR A 54 1.91 -13.05 27.13
C TYR A 54 2.63 -14.23 26.50
N PHE A 55 3.12 -14.09 25.27
CA PHE A 55 3.94 -15.13 24.64
C PHE A 55 5.28 -15.33 25.35
N GLN A 56 5.92 -14.26 25.85
CA GLN A 56 7.13 -14.38 26.67
C GLN A 56 6.87 -15.18 27.95
N LYS A 57 5.75 -14.90 28.65
CA LYS A 57 5.32 -15.66 29.84
C LYS A 57 5.07 -17.13 29.50
N ALA A 58 4.41 -17.41 28.37
CA ALA A 58 4.18 -18.79 27.91
C ALA A 58 5.51 -19.52 27.61
N LEU A 59 6.45 -18.85 26.94
CA LEU A 59 7.76 -19.40 26.56
C LEU A 59 8.71 -19.59 27.75
N ALA A 60 8.57 -18.82 28.83
CA ALA A 60 9.30 -19.03 30.08
C ALA A 60 8.92 -20.36 30.75
N LEU A 61 7.69 -20.85 30.51
CA LEU A 61 7.16 -22.09 31.07
C LEU A 61 7.30 -23.29 30.12
N ASN A 62 7.18 -23.06 28.80
CA ASN A 62 7.27 -24.11 27.79
C ASN A 62 7.79 -23.55 26.45
N GLN A 63 8.97 -24.01 26.02
CA GLN A 63 9.61 -23.62 24.75
C GLN A 63 9.13 -24.47 23.55
N SER A 64 7.82 -24.60 23.37
CA SER A 64 7.27 -25.34 22.23
C SER A 64 7.47 -24.57 20.92
N ILE A 65 7.58 -25.31 19.81
CA ILE A 65 7.65 -24.73 18.46
C ILE A 65 6.39 -23.89 18.15
N GLU A 66 5.21 -24.34 18.59
CA GLU A 66 3.95 -23.59 18.42
C GLU A 66 4.03 -22.18 19.05
N TYR A 67 4.56 -22.09 20.27
CA TYR A 67 4.64 -20.83 21.00
C TYR A 67 5.72 -19.91 20.42
N LEU A 68 6.85 -20.49 20.01
CA LEU A 68 7.91 -19.75 19.32
C LEU A 68 7.40 -19.16 18.01
N PHE A 69 6.60 -19.88 17.23
CA PHE A 69 5.99 -19.33 16.01
C PHE A 69 5.06 -18.16 16.30
N ALA A 70 4.13 -18.29 17.25
CA ALA A 70 3.20 -17.21 17.59
C ALA A 70 3.93 -15.97 18.12
N TYR A 71 4.97 -16.18 18.95
CA TYR A 71 5.84 -15.12 19.42
C TYR A 71 6.58 -14.43 18.27
N SER A 72 7.21 -15.20 17.37
CA SER A 72 7.89 -14.65 16.20
C SER A 72 6.95 -13.86 15.29
N GLU A 73 5.71 -14.33 15.07
CA GLU A 73 4.71 -13.58 14.28
C GLU A 73 4.35 -12.25 14.95
N ALA A 74 4.17 -12.24 16.28
CA ALA A 74 3.91 -11.02 17.04
C ALA A 74 5.06 -10.02 16.92
N LEU A 75 6.30 -10.50 17.02
CA LEU A 75 7.51 -9.69 16.83
C LEU A 75 7.59 -9.08 15.42
N ILE A 76 7.30 -9.86 14.37
CA ILE A 76 7.23 -9.34 12.99
C ILE A 76 6.16 -8.26 12.88
N LYS A 77 4.97 -8.45 13.48
CA LYS A 77 3.90 -7.45 13.47
C LYS A 77 4.27 -6.17 14.22
N ASN A 78 5.09 -6.30 15.27
CA ASN A 78 5.62 -5.17 16.02
C ASN A 78 6.90 -4.57 15.41
N ASN A 79 7.35 -5.08 14.26
CA ASN A 79 8.57 -4.65 13.56
C ASN A 79 9.88 -4.91 14.31
N LEU A 80 9.85 -5.84 15.28
CA LEU A 80 11.00 -6.34 16.03
C LEU A 80 11.65 -7.49 15.24
N PHE A 81 12.21 -7.15 14.08
CA PHE A 81 12.65 -8.15 13.10
C PHE A 81 13.86 -8.96 13.57
N VAL A 82 14.79 -8.34 14.32
CA VAL A 82 16.00 -9.03 14.82
C VAL A 82 15.64 -10.02 15.92
N GLU A 83 14.71 -9.65 16.80
CA GLU A 83 14.15 -10.52 17.83
C GLU A 83 13.42 -11.70 17.18
N ALA A 84 12.66 -11.44 16.11
CA ALA A 84 11.99 -12.49 15.34
C ALA A 84 13.00 -13.46 14.71
N GLN A 85 14.11 -12.95 14.14
CA GLN A 85 15.20 -13.78 13.61
C GLN A 85 15.75 -14.72 14.69
N ASN A 86 16.01 -14.20 15.89
CA ASN A 86 16.50 -15.01 17.01
C ASN A 86 15.49 -16.07 17.46
N SER A 87 14.20 -15.74 17.47
CA SER A 87 13.14 -16.68 17.80
C SER A 87 12.99 -17.79 16.75
N TYR A 88 13.04 -17.48 15.45
CA TYR A 88 13.06 -18.50 14.39
C TYR A 88 14.30 -19.40 14.45
N LYS A 89 15.48 -18.85 14.78
CA LYS A 89 16.69 -19.66 14.99
C LYS A 89 16.52 -20.66 16.14
N LYS A 90 15.81 -20.31 17.21
CA LYS A 90 15.47 -21.28 18.28
C LYS A 90 14.62 -22.43 17.75
N ILE A 91 13.67 -22.18 16.86
CA ILE A 91 12.89 -23.24 16.20
C ILE A 91 13.82 -24.14 15.38
N LEU A 92 14.75 -23.56 14.60
CA LEU A 92 15.69 -24.33 13.79
C LEU A 92 16.74 -25.11 14.61
N ASN A 93 16.99 -24.71 15.85
CA ASN A 93 17.80 -25.50 16.77
C ASN A 93 17.07 -26.75 17.27
N ILE A 94 15.74 -26.70 17.36
CA ILE A 94 14.90 -27.85 17.74
C ILE A 94 14.63 -28.75 16.53
N ASP A 95 14.31 -28.14 15.38
CA ASP A 95 14.04 -28.82 14.12
C ASP A 95 14.71 -28.04 12.97
N ASN A 96 15.90 -28.50 12.58
CA ASN A 96 16.72 -27.83 11.56
C ASN A 96 16.16 -27.92 10.13
N LYS A 97 15.11 -28.71 9.91
CA LYS A 97 14.40 -28.85 8.63
C LYS A 97 13.00 -28.27 8.70
N ASN A 98 12.69 -27.49 9.73
CA ASN A 98 11.40 -26.84 9.87
C ASN A 98 11.18 -25.80 8.76
N GLU A 99 10.52 -26.22 7.69
CA GLU A 99 10.34 -25.42 6.48
C GLU A 99 9.67 -24.05 6.74
N PRO A 100 8.57 -23.95 7.52
CA PRO A 100 8.00 -22.65 7.86
C PRO A 100 8.97 -21.71 8.59
N ALA A 101 9.81 -22.23 9.50
CA ALA A 101 10.79 -21.42 10.22
C ALA A 101 11.93 -20.94 9.31
N ILE A 102 12.41 -21.78 8.38
CA ILE A 102 13.41 -21.41 7.37
C ILE A 102 12.89 -20.24 6.51
N VAL A 103 11.67 -20.38 5.98
CA VAL A 103 11.06 -19.37 5.10
C VAL A 103 10.80 -18.06 5.85
N ASN A 104 10.30 -18.14 7.08
CA ASN A 104 10.02 -16.94 7.88
C ASN A 104 11.30 -16.26 8.40
N LEU A 105 12.37 -17.04 8.68
CA LEU A 105 13.69 -16.49 8.98
C LEU A 105 14.26 -15.74 7.76
N ALA A 106 14.20 -16.33 6.57
CA ALA A 106 14.59 -15.67 5.33
C ALA A 106 13.81 -14.36 5.10
N TYR A 107 12.49 -14.38 5.35
CA TYR A 107 11.65 -13.19 5.25
C TYR A 107 12.04 -12.12 6.28
N SER A 108 12.32 -12.50 7.52
CA SER A 108 12.77 -11.56 8.55
C SER A 108 14.14 -10.93 8.22
N TYR A 109 15.04 -11.65 7.55
CA TYR A 109 16.29 -11.09 7.02
C TYR A 109 16.07 -10.15 5.84
N LEU A 110 15.10 -10.46 4.96
CA LEU A 110 14.69 -9.58 3.88
C LEU A 110 14.16 -8.24 4.43
N LEU A 111 13.41 -8.24 5.53
CA LEU A 111 12.89 -7.04 6.19
C LEU A 111 13.98 -6.18 6.84
N THR A 112 15.13 -6.76 7.22
CA THR A 112 16.31 -6.04 7.72
C THR A 112 17.36 -5.80 6.64
N TYR A 113 17.02 -6.01 5.36
CA TYR A 113 17.91 -5.84 4.22
C TYR A 113 19.19 -6.69 4.24
N ASN A 114 19.23 -7.75 5.06
CA ASN A 114 20.31 -8.72 5.04
C ASN A 114 20.04 -9.72 3.93
N TYR A 115 20.26 -9.27 2.70
CA TYR A 115 19.94 -10.01 1.50
C TYR A 115 20.71 -11.32 1.35
N SER A 116 21.95 -11.37 1.85
CA SER A 116 22.79 -12.57 1.80
C SER A 116 22.20 -13.71 2.65
N GLU A 117 21.82 -13.42 3.90
CA GLU A 117 21.18 -14.44 4.74
C GLU A 117 19.77 -14.78 4.25
N ALA A 118 19.00 -13.81 3.75
CA ALA A 118 17.70 -14.09 3.14
C ALA A 118 17.82 -15.05 1.95
N GLU A 119 18.81 -14.86 1.08
CA GLU A 119 19.09 -15.73 -0.06
C GLU A 119 19.43 -17.15 0.39
N LYS A 120 20.36 -17.28 1.34
CA LYS A 120 20.79 -18.56 1.91
C LYS A 120 19.61 -19.39 2.42
N TYR A 121 18.74 -18.83 3.26
CA TYR A 121 17.61 -19.57 3.81
C TYR A 121 16.51 -19.84 2.78
N TYR A 122 16.27 -18.94 1.82
CA TYR A 122 15.33 -19.25 0.73
C TYR A 122 15.85 -20.37 -0.19
N LEU A 123 17.14 -20.41 -0.47
CA LEU A 123 17.76 -21.52 -1.21
C LEU A 123 17.67 -22.83 -0.43
N GLN A 124 17.89 -22.80 0.89
CA GLN A 124 17.67 -23.98 1.75
C GLN A 124 16.21 -24.48 1.69
N ALA A 125 15.22 -23.58 1.72
CA ALA A 125 13.82 -23.97 1.55
C ALA A 125 13.59 -24.62 0.17
N LEU A 126 14.20 -24.07 -0.88
CA LEU A 126 14.14 -24.61 -2.23
C LEU A 126 14.78 -25.99 -2.36
N GLU A 127 15.88 -26.26 -1.67
CA GLU A 127 16.49 -27.60 -1.59
C GLU A 127 15.55 -28.62 -0.94
N LEU A 128 14.81 -28.22 0.10
CA LEU A 128 13.85 -29.10 0.79
C LEU A 128 12.63 -29.44 -0.09
N LYS A 129 12.10 -28.46 -0.84
CA LYS A 129 10.97 -28.70 -1.77
C LYS A 129 11.19 -27.95 -3.10
N PRO A 130 11.92 -28.54 -4.05
CA PRO A 130 12.26 -27.90 -5.33
C PRO A 130 11.06 -27.59 -6.22
N GLN A 131 9.90 -28.23 -5.98
CA GLN A 131 8.67 -28.02 -6.74
C GLN A 131 7.69 -27.08 -6.04
N ASN A 132 8.11 -26.35 -4.99
CA ASN A 132 7.26 -25.37 -4.34
C ASN A 132 7.37 -23.99 -5.04
N PRO A 133 6.36 -23.57 -5.84
CA PRO A 133 6.39 -22.30 -6.56
C PRO A 133 6.46 -21.07 -5.64
N HIS A 134 6.04 -21.17 -4.38
CA HIS A 134 6.12 -20.06 -3.43
C HIS A 134 7.57 -19.69 -3.06
N TYR A 135 8.53 -20.61 -3.14
CA TYR A 135 9.93 -20.26 -2.89
C TYR A 135 10.52 -19.49 -4.05
N TYR A 136 10.20 -19.87 -5.29
CA TYR A 136 10.56 -19.09 -6.47
C TYR A 136 9.97 -17.68 -6.41
N LYS A 137 8.73 -17.53 -5.95
CA LYS A 137 8.14 -16.22 -5.65
C LYS A 137 8.97 -15.43 -4.64
N ASN A 138 9.36 -16.06 -3.53
CA ASN A 138 10.07 -15.40 -2.45
C ASN A 138 11.49 -14.98 -2.88
N ILE A 139 12.19 -15.83 -3.63
CA ILE A 139 13.50 -15.52 -4.22
C ILE A 139 13.37 -14.44 -5.30
N GLY A 140 12.32 -14.49 -6.14
CA GLY A 140 12.01 -13.43 -7.09
C GLY A 140 11.76 -12.08 -6.40
N ASN A 141 11.05 -12.08 -5.27
CA ASN A 141 10.85 -10.89 -4.44
C ASN A 141 12.17 -10.40 -3.82
N LEU A 142 13.03 -11.30 -3.35
CA LEU A 142 14.37 -10.97 -2.85
C LEU A 142 15.20 -10.27 -3.93
N TYR A 143 15.34 -10.85 -5.12
CA TYR A 143 16.11 -10.23 -6.19
C TYR A 143 15.49 -8.92 -6.68
N LYS A 144 14.16 -8.83 -6.70
CA LYS A 144 13.47 -7.58 -6.99
C LYS A 144 13.82 -6.49 -5.96
N LYS A 145 13.89 -6.82 -4.67
CA LYS A 145 14.31 -5.90 -3.59
C LYS A 145 15.76 -5.46 -3.72
N GLN A 146 16.64 -6.36 -4.19
CA GLN A 146 18.03 -6.03 -4.54
C GLN A 146 18.16 -5.23 -5.86
N ASN A 147 17.05 -4.86 -6.51
CA ASN A 147 17.03 -4.25 -7.85
C ASN A 147 17.69 -5.12 -8.95
N LYS A 148 17.85 -6.42 -8.70
CA LYS A 148 18.30 -7.44 -9.66
C LYS A 148 17.11 -7.96 -10.46
N ILE A 149 16.61 -7.08 -11.34
CA ILE A 149 15.32 -7.27 -12.01
C ILE A 149 15.32 -8.46 -12.98
N THR A 150 16.43 -8.71 -13.67
CA THR A 150 16.55 -9.82 -14.63
C THR A 150 16.43 -11.17 -13.91
N GLU A 151 17.10 -11.30 -12.77
CA GLU A 151 17.07 -12.46 -11.89
C GLU A 151 15.67 -12.65 -11.30
N ALA A 152 15.05 -11.57 -10.82
CA ALA A 152 13.69 -11.62 -10.30
C ALA A 152 12.69 -12.18 -11.32
N LEU A 153 12.78 -11.74 -12.58
CA LEU A 153 11.94 -12.24 -13.67
C LEU A 153 12.16 -13.73 -13.95
N LYS A 154 13.42 -14.20 -13.98
CA LYS A 154 13.74 -15.63 -14.15
C LYS A 154 13.09 -16.50 -13.07
N PHE A 155 13.16 -16.07 -11.81
CA PHE A 155 12.56 -16.81 -10.70
C PHE A 155 11.02 -16.79 -10.77
N TYR A 156 10.40 -15.66 -11.11
CA TYR A 156 8.95 -15.64 -11.33
C TYR A 156 8.53 -16.53 -12.48
N GLU A 157 9.26 -16.54 -13.60
CA GLU A 157 8.99 -17.42 -14.74
C GLU A 157 9.08 -18.89 -14.35
N LYS A 158 10.11 -19.26 -13.56
CA LYS A 158 10.23 -20.62 -13.06
C LYS A 158 9.06 -21.00 -12.14
N GLY A 159 8.68 -20.12 -11.22
CA GLY A 159 7.51 -20.31 -10.36
C GLY A 159 6.21 -20.49 -11.15
N ILE A 160 5.98 -19.63 -12.17
CA ILE A 160 4.81 -19.71 -13.06
C ILE A 160 4.81 -21.01 -13.89
N SER A 161 5.98 -21.50 -14.31
CA SER A 161 6.08 -22.76 -15.05
C SER A 161 5.78 -24.00 -14.21
N ILE A 162 5.97 -23.92 -12.88
CA ILE A 162 5.64 -25.00 -11.94
C ILE A 162 4.14 -24.95 -11.62
N ASP A 163 3.64 -23.78 -11.27
CA ASP A 163 2.21 -23.57 -11.04
C ASP A 163 1.77 -22.20 -11.54
N SER A 164 0.98 -22.22 -12.62
CA SER A 164 0.46 -21.00 -13.22
C SER A 164 -0.76 -20.43 -12.49
N ASN A 165 -1.32 -21.14 -11.50
CA ASN A 165 -2.51 -20.73 -10.75
C ASN A 165 -2.20 -19.92 -9.49
N ILE A 166 -0.96 -19.44 -9.33
CA ILE A 166 -0.55 -18.61 -8.19
C ILE A 166 -0.52 -17.13 -8.60
N PRO A 167 -1.57 -16.36 -8.30
CA PRO A 167 -1.73 -15.03 -8.85
C PRO A 167 -0.70 -14.04 -8.32
N GLU A 168 -0.16 -14.27 -7.13
CA GLU A 168 0.88 -13.40 -6.53
C GLU A 168 2.18 -13.41 -7.36
N ILE A 169 2.54 -14.53 -8.00
CA ILE A 169 3.75 -14.64 -8.82
C ILE A 169 3.57 -13.86 -10.12
N LYS A 170 2.43 -14.08 -10.80
CA LYS A 170 2.04 -13.33 -12.00
C LYS A 170 1.96 -11.83 -11.73
N LYS A 171 1.34 -11.42 -10.62
CA LYS A 171 1.27 -10.02 -10.19
C LYS A 171 2.67 -9.44 -10.00
N GLY A 172 3.58 -10.19 -9.37
CA GLY A 172 4.98 -9.81 -9.20
C GLY A 172 5.68 -9.51 -10.53
N LYS A 173 5.55 -10.40 -11.53
CA LYS A 173 6.05 -10.19 -12.89
C LYS A 173 5.39 -8.99 -13.58
N GLY A 174 4.05 -8.89 -13.51
CA GLY A 174 3.29 -7.79 -14.12
C GLY A 174 3.71 -6.42 -13.61
N LEU A 175 3.92 -6.26 -12.30
CA LEU A 175 4.39 -5.00 -11.70
C LEU A 175 5.81 -4.62 -12.18
N ILE A 176 6.71 -5.58 -12.33
CA ILE A 176 8.04 -5.32 -12.92
C ILE A 176 7.91 -4.86 -14.38
N LEU A 177 7.07 -5.53 -15.16
CA LEU A 177 6.89 -5.16 -16.57
C LEU A 177 6.27 -3.76 -16.70
N LEU A 178 5.32 -3.39 -15.83
CA LEU A 178 4.75 -2.04 -15.79
C LEU A 178 5.79 -0.97 -15.42
N SER A 179 6.68 -1.25 -14.45
CA SER A 179 7.76 -0.31 -14.08
C SER A 179 8.83 -0.19 -15.18
N GLN A 180 9.01 -1.24 -16.00
CA GLN A 180 9.82 -1.22 -17.21
C GLN A 180 9.10 -0.63 -18.44
N GLN A 181 7.86 -0.14 -18.30
CA GLN A 181 7.03 0.39 -19.40
C GLN A 181 6.76 -0.62 -20.52
N LYS A 182 6.87 -1.93 -20.24
CA LYS A 182 6.52 -3.02 -21.16
C LYS A 182 5.02 -3.32 -21.10
N TYR A 183 4.19 -2.30 -21.30
CA TYR A 183 2.76 -2.38 -20.95
C TYR A 183 1.99 -3.48 -21.67
N SER A 184 2.22 -3.64 -22.98
CA SER A 184 1.53 -4.66 -23.78
C SER A 184 1.67 -6.08 -23.22
N GLU A 185 2.84 -6.44 -22.68
CA GLU A 185 3.05 -7.73 -21.99
C GLU A 185 2.54 -7.68 -20.54
N ALA A 186 2.73 -6.54 -19.87
CA ALA A 186 2.52 -6.42 -18.43
C ALA A 186 1.07 -6.66 -17.99
N TRP A 187 0.08 -6.20 -18.79
CA TRP A 187 -1.33 -6.23 -18.38
C TRP A 187 -1.86 -7.65 -18.20
N ASP A 188 -1.47 -8.59 -19.06
CA ASP A 188 -1.92 -9.98 -18.94
C ASP A 188 -1.45 -10.63 -17.62
N TYR A 189 -0.24 -10.27 -17.16
CA TYR A 189 0.25 -10.69 -15.86
C TYR A 189 -0.39 -9.89 -14.71
N PHE A 190 -0.64 -8.59 -14.88
CA PHE A 190 -1.27 -7.74 -13.88
C PHE A 190 -2.73 -8.11 -13.59
N GLU A 191 -3.47 -8.68 -14.55
CA GLU A 191 -4.84 -9.20 -14.35
C GLU A 191 -4.92 -10.25 -13.24
N SER A 192 -3.84 -10.99 -12.99
CA SER A 192 -3.79 -11.96 -11.90
C SER A 192 -4.07 -11.36 -10.51
N ARG A 193 -3.86 -10.05 -10.32
CA ARG A 193 -4.14 -9.37 -9.05
C ARG A 193 -5.57 -9.58 -8.55
N ILE A 194 -6.54 -9.71 -9.47
CA ILE A 194 -7.96 -9.91 -9.18
C ILE A 194 -8.18 -11.20 -8.40
N TYR A 195 -7.38 -12.22 -8.69
CA TYR A 195 -7.51 -13.58 -8.14
C TYR A 195 -6.63 -13.83 -6.91
N SER A 196 -5.82 -12.86 -6.46
CA SER A 196 -4.85 -13.00 -5.35
C SER A 196 -5.45 -13.14 -3.94
N GLY A 197 -6.75 -13.45 -3.84
CA GLY A 197 -7.44 -13.73 -2.58
C GLY A 197 -7.56 -12.56 -1.60
N GLN A 198 -7.11 -11.35 -1.97
CA GLN A 198 -7.23 -10.14 -1.13
C GLN A 198 -8.67 -9.62 -1.07
N ASN A 199 -9.46 -9.92 -2.11
CA ASN A 199 -10.86 -9.54 -2.25
C ASN A 199 -11.76 -10.74 -1.95
N LYS A 200 -12.17 -10.91 -0.69
CA LYS A 200 -13.06 -11.99 -0.25
C LYS A 200 -14.44 -11.45 0.04
N GLY A 201 -15.47 -12.23 -0.29
CA GLY A 201 -16.86 -11.94 0.07
C GLY A 201 -17.83 -12.10 -1.11
N THR A 202 -19.11 -12.14 -0.76
CA THR A 202 -20.21 -12.34 -1.73
C THR A 202 -20.19 -11.31 -2.85
N LEU A 203 -19.87 -10.06 -2.54
CA LEU A 203 -19.80 -9.00 -3.53
C LEU A 203 -18.76 -9.26 -4.61
N PHE A 204 -17.52 -9.56 -4.21
CA PHE A 204 -16.43 -9.79 -5.15
C PHE A 204 -16.73 -10.99 -6.04
N SER A 205 -17.35 -12.05 -5.50
CA SER A 205 -17.80 -13.18 -6.31
C SER A 205 -18.86 -12.79 -7.36
N ILE A 206 -19.78 -11.87 -7.04
CA ILE A 206 -20.76 -11.35 -8.01
C ILE A 206 -20.04 -10.58 -9.12
N ILE A 207 -19.11 -9.67 -8.77
CA ILE A 207 -18.35 -8.88 -9.73
C ILE A 207 -17.52 -9.80 -10.64
N GLU A 208 -16.78 -10.73 -10.05
CA GLU A 208 -15.88 -11.65 -10.74
C GLU A 208 -16.60 -12.52 -11.78
N LYS A 209 -17.81 -12.99 -11.45
CA LYS A 209 -18.67 -13.76 -12.38
C LYS A 209 -19.15 -12.94 -13.58
N ASN A 210 -19.26 -11.62 -13.44
CA ASN A 210 -19.79 -10.71 -14.45
C ASN A 210 -18.69 -9.79 -15.04
N LEU A 211 -17.42 -10.19 -14.96
CA LEU A 211 -16.33 -9.43 -15.57
C LEU A 211 -16.44 -9.42 -17.09
N PHE A 212 -16.23 -8.25 -17.69
CA PHE A 212 -16.06 -8.06 -19.11
C PHE A 212 -14.80 -8.79 -19.60
N LYS A 213 -14.95 -9.64 -20.62
CA LYS A 213 -13.86 -10.52 -21.14
C LYS A 213 -13.52 -10.32 -22.61
N ASN A 214 -14.25 -9.47 -23.33
CA ASN A 214 -14.01 -9.27 -24.77
C ASN A 214 -12.71 -8.48 -25.01
N LYS A 215 -11.99 -8.83 -26.07
CA LYS A 215 -10.75 -8.13 -26.47
C LYS A 215 -11.01 -6.72 -27.01
N ASP A 216 -12.22 -6.46 -27.53
CA ASP A 216 -12.61 -5.14 -28.01
C ASP A 216 -13.52 -4.41 -27.00
N ILE A 217 -12.94 -3.45 -26.27
CA ILE A 217 -13.69 -2.63 -25.31
C ILE A 217 -14.84 -1.85 -25.95
N LYS A 218 -14.81 -1.57 -27.26
CA LYS A 218 -15.90 -0.84 -27.94
C LYS A 218 -17.15 -1.69 -28.14
N SER A 219 -17.06 -3.00 -27.95
CA SER A 219 -18.21 -3.90 -28.07
C SER A 219 -19.18 -3.80 -26.89
N VAL A 220 -18.74 -3.25 -25.75
CA VAL A 220 -19.55 -3.19 -24.54
C VAL A 220 -20.53 -2.03 -24.58
N LYS A 221 -21.82 -2.34 -24.35
CA LYS A 221 -22.89 -1.34 -24.31
C LYS A 221 -23.10 -0.75 -22.92
N LYS A 222 -23.00 -1.58 -21.88
CA LYS A 222 -23.24 -1.22 -20.47
C LYS A 222 -22.10 -1.74 -19.61
N LEU A 223 -21.35 -0.83 -19.00
CA LEU A 223 -20.13 -1.18 -18.27
C LEU A 223 -20.07 -0.47 -16.91
N VAL A 224 -19.70 -1.24 -15.90
CA VAL A 224 -19.43 -0.74 -14.55
C VAL A 224 -17.94 -0.79 -14.30
N VAL A 225 -17.33 0.37 -14.03
CA VAL A 225 -15.92 0.45 -13.65
C VAL A 225 -15.79 0.32 -12.15
N VAL A 226 -15.12 -0.74 -11.70
CA VAL A 226 -14.85 -1.05 -10.30
C VAL A 226 -13.51 -0.43 -9.91
N SER A 227 -13.53 0.47 -8.94
CA SER A 227 -12.32 1.14 -8.48
C SER A 227 -11.35 0.17 -7.78
N GLU A 228 -10.04 0.46 -7.84
CA GLU A 228 -8.98 -0.37 -7.26
C GLU A 228 -8.82 -0.15 -5.74
N GLN A 229 -7.92 -0.89 -5.09
CA GLN A 229 -7.71 -0.79 -3.64
C GLN A 229 -6.94 0.49 -3.26
N GLY A 230 -7.44 1.25 -2.28
CA GLY A 230 -6.79 2.46 -1.77
C GLY A 230 -6.99 3.68 -2.66
N ILE A 231 -7.07 4.88 -2.05
CA ILE A 231 -7.40 6.11 -2.80
C ILE A 231 -6.39 6.42 -3.92
N GLY A 232 -5.09 6.16 -3.69
CA GLY A 232 -4.04 6.40 -4.69
C GLY A 232 -4.27 5.64 -6.00
N ASP A 233 -4.54 4.33 -5.93
CA ASP A 233 -4.79 3.51 -7.12
C ASP A 233 -6.11 3.89 -7.80
N LYS A 234 -7.16 4.21 -7.03
CA LYS A 234 -8.42 4.73 -7.57
C LYS A 234 -8.20 5.99 -8.43
N ILE A 235 -7.38 6.92 -7.94
CA ILE A 235 -7.02 8.13 -8.67
C ILE A 235 -6.12 7.80 -9.88
N LEU A 236 -5.08 6.99 -9.68
CA LEU A 236 -4.13 6.62 -10.73
C LEU A 236 -4.84 6.04 -11.96
N PHE A 237 -5.70 5.04 -11.77
CA PHE A 237 -6.37 4.37 -12.88
C PHE A 237 -7.53 5.19 -13.46
N SER A 238 -8.06 6.18 -12.73
CA SER A 238 -9.01 7.15 -13.31
C SER A 238 -8.41 8.01 -14.42
N SER A 239 -7.08 8.06 -14.55
CA SER A 239 -6.39 8.68 -15.70
C SER A 239 -6.78 8.11 -17.07
N ILE A 240 -7.41 6.92 -17.09
CA ILE A 240 -7.86 6.22 -18.29
C ILE A 240 -9.32 6.56 -18.65
N TYR A 241 -10.09 7.15 -17.72
CA TYR A 241 -11.55 7.30 -17.89
C TYR A 241 -11.91 8.22 -19.06
N ASN A 242 -11.12 9.25 -19.34
CA ASN A 242 -11.34 10.11 -20.51
C ASN A 242 -11.23 9.36 -21.84
N ASP A 243 -10.44 8.27 -21.90
CA ASP A 243 -10.37 7.44 -23.10
C ASP A 243 -11.55 6.47 -23.18
N LEU A 244 -11.98 5.93 -22.03
CA LEU A 244 -13.18 5.09 -21.93
C LEU A 244 -14.46 5.85 -22.30
N LEU A 245 -14.58 7.12 -21.90
CA LEU A 245 -15.74 7.96 -22.21
C LEU A 245 -15.95 8.16 -23.72
N LYS A 246 -14.91 7.98 -24.55
CA LYS A 246 -15.00 8.06 -26.01
C LYS A 246 -15.63 6.81 -26.65
N CYS A 247 -15.85 5.74 -25.88
CA CYS A 247 -16.36 4.47 -26.39
C CYS A 247 -17.89 4.41 -26.57
N HIS A 248 -18.64 5.49 -26.29
CA HIS A 248 -20.11 5.53 -26.40
C HIS A 248 -20.82 4.41 -25.62
N THR A 249 -20.21 4.00 -24.51
CA THR A 249 -20.73 3.00 -23.58
C THR A 249 -21.54 3.69 -22.48
N GLU A 250 -22.62 3.07 -22.03
CA GLU A 250 -23.31 3.49 -20.82
C GLU A 250 -22.46 3.11 -19.59
N LEU A 251 -21.90 4.12 -18.92
CA LEU A 251 -20.94 3.93 -17.83
C LEU A 251 -21.53 4.21 -16.45
N LYS A 252 -21.12 3.36 -15.50
CA LYS A 252 -21.31 3.55 -14.05
C LYS A 252 -20.01 3.25 -13.32
N PHE A 253 -19.87 3.80 -12.11
CA PHE A 253 -18.63 3.71 -11.35
C PHE A 253 -18.91 3.18 -9.94
N LEU A 254 -18.24 2.10 -9.54
CA LEU A 254 -18.18 1.68 -8.13
C LEU A 254 -16.95 2.31 -7.48
N ILE A 255 -17.16 3.32 -6.65
CA ILE A 255 -16.07 4.12 -6.10
C ILE A 255 -16.30 4.54 -4.64
N ASP A 256 -15.20 4.87 -3.98
CA ASP A 256 -15.16 5.49 -2.66
C ASP A 256 -15.89 6.84 -2.68
N SER A 257 -16.80 7.05 -1.72
CA SER A 257 -17.65 8.25 -1.65
C SER A 257 -16.86 9.55 -1.58
N ARG A 258 -15.65 9.51 -1.00
CA ARG A 258 -14.73 10.67 -0.92
C ARG A 258 -14.30 11.21 -2.29
N LEU A 259 -14.42 10.40 -3.34
CA LEU A 259 -14.05 10.78 -4.71
C LEU A 259 -15.24 11.21 -5.56
N ASN A 260 -16.49 11.02 -5.11
CA ASN A 260 -17.69 11.25 -5.92
C ASN A 260 -17.75 12.66 -6.49
N THR A 261 -17.61 13.68 -5.64
CA THR A 261 -17.74 15.09 -6.03
C THR A 261 -16.74 15.47 -7.13
N ILE A 262 -15.46 15.15 -6.94
CA ILE A 262 -14.43 15.49 -7.91
C ILE A 262 -14.51 14.62 -9.17
N PHE A 263 -14.92 13.35 -9.06
CA PHE A 263 -15.08 12.49 -10.23
C PHE A 263 -16.23 12.96 -11.11
N LYS A 264 -17.38 13.32 -10.52
CA LYS A 264 -18.51 13.92 -11.26
C LYS A 264 -18.08 15.19 -12.00
N ARG A 265 -17.34 16.07 -11.32
CA ARG A 265 -16.82 17.31 -11.94
C ARG A 265 -15.81 17.05 -13.07
N SER A 266 -15.04 15.97 -12.96
CA SER A 266 -13.95 15.67 -13.90
C SER A 266 -14.39 14.84 -15.10
N PHE A 267 -15.30 13.88 -14.88
CA PHE A 267 -15.67 12.84 -15.84
C PHE A 267 -17.14 12.89 -16.28
N GLY A 268 -17.95 13.80 -15.74
CA GLY A 268 -19.34 14.02 -16.14
C GLY A 268 -20.37 13.43 -15.19
N ASP A 269 -21.64 13.62 -15.54
CA ASP A 269 -22.76 13.18 -14.70
C ASP A 269 -23.10 11.70 -14.94
N HIS A 270 -22.34 10.83 -14.28
CA HIS A 270 -22.57 9.39 -14.24
C HIS A 270 -23.09 8.95 -12.87
N GLU A 271 -23.56 7.70 -12.81
CA GLU A 271 -23.89 7.10 -11.52
C GLU A 271 -22.61 6.63 -10.81
N TYR A 272 -22.35 7.20 -9.62
CA TYR A 272 -21.26 6.84 -8.72
C TYR A 272 -21.81 6.13 -7.49
N ILE A 273 -21.47 4.86 -7.33
CA ILE A 273 -22.08 3.94 -6.38
C ILE A 273 -21.01 3.52 -5.36
N ASN A 274 -21.36 3.51 -4.08
CA ASN A 274 -20.46 3.01 -3.04
C ASN A 274 -20.31 1.48 -3.15
N LEU A 275 -19.10 0.98 -2.90
CA LEU A 275 -18.75 -0.43 -3.02
C LEU A 275 -19.56 -1.33 -2.05
N ASP A 276 -20.07 -0.79 -0.96
CA ASP A 276 -20.89 -1.51 0.03
C ASP A 276 -22.38 -1.62 -0.35
N ASN A 277 -22.82 -1.03 -1.46
CA ASN A 277 -24.23 -1.08 -1.89
C ASN A 277 -24.56 -2.36 -2.67
N TYR A 278 -24.73 -3.47 -1.95
CA TYR A 278 -24.99 -4.81 -2.51
C TYR A 278 -26.23 -4.88 -3.41
N ASP A 279 -27.32 -4.25 -2.99
CA ASP A 279 -28.59 -4.34 -3.72
C ASP A 279 -28.50 -3.61 -5.05
N ARG A 280 -27.84 -2.44 -5.08
CA ARG A 280 -27.59 -1.74 -6.34
C ARG A 280 -26.71 -2.57 -7.26
N ILE A 281 -25.67 -3.24 -6.75
CA ILE A 281 -24.78 -4.05 -7.58
C ILE A 281 -25.50 -5.27 -8.17
N ARG A 282 -26.39 -5.91 -7.41
CA ARG A 282 -27.26 -6.99 -7.93
C ARG A 282 -28.22 -6.50 -9.00
N ASP A 283 -28.79 -5.32 -8.82
CA ASP A 283 -29.67 -4.69 -9.81
C ASP A 283 -28.91 -4.39 -11.12
N LEU A 284 -27.66 -3.91 -11.04
CA LEU A 284 -26.82 -3.72 -12.23
C LEU A 284 -26.59 -5.03 -12.99
N VAL A 285 -26.32 -6.13 -12.30
CA VAL A 285 -26.19 -7.45 -12.95
C VAL A 285 -27.48 -7.84 -13.67
N ARG A 286 -28.66 -7.66 -13.04
CA ARG A 286 -29.96 -7.97 -13.66
C ARG A 286 -30.25 -7.10 -14.90
N ASN A 287 -29.73 -5.88 -14.91
CA ASN A 287 -29.89 -4.93 -16.03
C ASN A 287 -28.83 -5.10 -17.14
N GLY A 288 -28.02 -6.16 -17.08
CA GLY A 288 -27.08 -6.54 -18.13
C GLY A 288 -25.79 -5.72 -18.16
N TYR A 289 -25.37 -5.14 -17.03
CA TYR A 289 -24.06 -4.51 -16.94
C TYR A 289 -22.97 -5.55 -16.76
N GLU A 290 -21.89 -5.39 -17.52
CA GLU A 290 -20.63 -6.08 -17.28
C GLU A 290 -19.73 -5.22 -16.39
N PHE A 291 -18.75 -5.85 -15.73
CA PHE A 291 -17.87 -5.18 -14.77
C PHE A 291 -16.43 -5.20 -15.26
N ILE A 292 -15.67 -4.15 -14.98
CA ILE A 292 -14.23 -4.12 -15.21
C ILE A 292 -13.54 -3.40 -14.07
N TYR A 293 -12.42 -3.94 -13.59
CA TYR A 293 -11.59 -3.21 -12.64
C TYR A 293 -10.88 -2.07 -13.34
N ALA A 294 -10.76 -0.90 -12.70
CA ALA A 294 -10.14 0.28 -13.28
C ALA A 294 -8.71 0.01 -13.78
N GLY A 295 -7.93 -0.83 -13.08
CA GLY A 295 -6.60 -1.24 -13.51
C GLY A 295 -6.60 -2.11 -14.77
N SER A 296 -7.68 -2.87 -15.03
CA SER A 296 -7.81 -3.72 -16.21
C SER A 296 -8.04 -2.90 -17.49
N LEU A 297 -8.48 -1.64 -17.37
CA LEU A 297 -8.61 -0.72 -18.50
C LEU A 297 -7.26 -0.47 -19.20
N GLY A 298 -6.14 -0.63 -18.48
CA GLY A 298 -4.79 -0.50 -19.03
C GLY A 298 -4.57 -1.38 -20.26
N LYS A 299 -5.13 -2.60 -20.27
CA LYS A 299 -5.04 -3.54 -21.41
C LYS A 299 -5.54 -2.97 -22.73
N TYR A 300 -6.53 -2.08 -22.67
CA TYR A 300 -7.17 -1.52 -23.85
C TYR A 300 -6.56 -0.18 -24.26
N PHE A 301 -6.19 0.66 -23.28
CA PHE A 301 -5.87 2.06 -23.52
C PHE A 301 -4.41 2.44 -23.23
N ARG A 302 -3.59 1.55 -22.66
CA ARG A 302 -2.21 1.83 -22.24
C ARG A 302 -1.27 0.73 -22.72
N LYS A 303 -1.11 0.56 -24.02
CA LYS A 303 -0.27 -0.50 -24.63
C LYS A 303 1.18 -0.06 -24.78
N ASN A 304 1.41 1.25 -24.91
CA ASN A 304 2.72 1.88 -25.10
C ASN A 304 2.80 3.20 -24.31
N SER A 305 4.01 3.72 -24.07
CA SER A 305 4.23 5.00 -23.38
C SER A 305 3.56 6.20 -24.06
N SER A 306 3.40 6.16 -25.39
CA SER A 306 2.69 7.18 -26.16
C SER A 306 1.20 7.27 -25.83
N ASP A 307 0.61 6.25 -25.22
CA ASP A 307 -0.82 6.25 -24.89
C ASP A 307 -1.12 7.08 -23.62
N PHE A 308 -0.07 7.47 -22.89
CA PHE A 308 -0.16 8.29 -21.68
C PHE A 308 -0.06 9.78 -22.02
N MET A 309 -1.03 10.29 -22.78
CA MET A 309 -1.03 11.67 -23.28
C MET A 309 -1.53 12.70 -22.25
N THR A 310 -2.35 12.25 -21.30
CA THR A 310 -3.03 13.13 -20.34
C THR A 310 -2.07 13.71 -19.30
N LYS A 311 -1.97 15.03 -19.22
CA LYS A 311 -1.16 15.73 -18.20
C LYS A 311 -1.89 15.91 -16.87
N SER A 312 -3.21 16.07 -16.93
CA SER A 312 -4.11 16.19 -15.79
C SER A 312 -5.48 15.67 -16.18
N PHE A 313 -6.18 15.05 -15.25
CA PHE A 313 -7.47 14.40 -15.50
C PHE A 313 -8.50 14.67 -14.39
N LEU A 314 -8.08 15.16 -13.22
CA LEU A 314 -9.00 15.67 -12.21
C LEU A 314 -9.07 17.20 -12.28
N LYS A 315 -10.28 17.74 -12.11
CA LYS A 315 -10.56 19.17 -12.13
C LYS A 315 -10.82 19.64 -10.70
N PRO A 316 -9.97 20.48 -10.09
CA PRO A 316 -10.25 21.09 -8.77
C PRO A 316 -11.52 21.93 -8.76
N ASN A 317 -12.05 22.20 -7.55
CA ASN A 317 -13.12 23.18 -7.37
C ASN A 317 -12.51 24.59 -7.37
N LEU A 318 -12.90 25.43 -8.33
CA LEU A 318 -12.29 26.74 -8.53
C LEU A 318 -12.57 27.74 -7.40
N GLU A 319 -13.74 27.67 -6.75
CA GLU A 319 -14.05 28.55 -5.62
C GLU A 319 -13.14 28.24 -4.41
N LYS A 320 -12.95 26.95 -4.14
CA LYS A 320 -12.01 26.48 -3.11
C LYS A 320 -10.57 26.84 -3.44
N VAL A 321 -10.19 26.77 -4.72
CA VAL A 321 -8.86 27.22 -5.19
C VAL A 321 -8.68 28.71 -4.90
N SER A 322 -9.64 29.55 -5.28
CA SER A 322 -9.56 31.00 -5.02
C SER A 322 -9.49 31.36 -3.54
N LYS A 323 -10.16 30.61 -2.66
CA LYS A 323 -10.02 30.75 -1.19
C LYS A 323 -8.56 30.60 -0.75
N TYR A 324 -7.85 29.59 -1.25
CA TYR A 324 -6.44 29.35 -0.89
C TYR A 324 -5.49 30.34 -1.55
N GLU A 325 -5.77 30.77 -2.79
CA GLU A 325 -4.99 31.84 -3.43
C GLU A 325 -5.07 33.14 -2.62
N LEU A 326 -6.25 33.50 -2.11
CA LEU A 326 -6.44 34.66 -1.24
C LEU A 326 -5.70 34.49 0.10
N LEU A 327 -5.76 33.31 0.71
CA LEU A 327 -5.00 33.00 1.93
C LEU A 327 -3.50 33.26 1.72
N PHE A 328 -2.96 32.78 0.60
CA PHE A 328 -1.52 32.83 0.34
C PHE A 328 -1.01 34.19 -0.12
N LYS A 329 -1.87 35.09 -0.62
CA LYS A 329 -1.50 36.48 -0.89
C LYS A 329 -1.00 37.24 0.33
N ASN A 330 -1.37 36.80 1.54
CA ASN A 330 -0.93 37.41 2.79
C ASN A 330 0.51 37.02 3.20
N TYR A 331 1.19 36.20 2.40
CA TYR A 331 2.52 35.69 2.70
C TYR A 331 3.53 36.16 1.65
N SER A 332 4.66 36.72 2.11
CA SER A 332 5.73 37.23 1.25
C SER A 332 6.82 36.18 1.01
N PHE A 333 6.49 35.08 0.33
CA PHE A 333 7.44 34.02 -0.06
C PHE A 333 7.53 33.88 -1.58
N LYS A 334 8.67 33.39 -2.08
CA LYS A 334 8.86 33.19 -3.53
C LYS A 334 8.12 31.96 -4.04
N LYS A 335 8.04 30.90 -3.23
CA LYS A 335 7.33 29.67 -3.57
C LYS A 335 6.59 29.10 -2.37
N ILE A 336 5.52 28.38 -2.63
CA ILE A 336 4.69 27.69 -1.66
C ILE A 336 4.80 26.19 -1.91
N ILE A 337 5.32 25.47 -0.92
CA ILE A 337 5.66 24.05 -1.04
C ILE A 337 4.80 23.25 -0.08
N GLY A 338 4.03 22.29 -0.61
CA GLY A 338 3.30 21.34 0.22
C GLY A 338 4.22 20.22 0.70
N LEU A 339 4.13 19.83 1.97
CA LEU A 339 4.96 18.76 2.54
C LEU A 339 4.11 17.66 3.19
N SER A 340 4.34 16.41 2.80
CA SER A 340 3.79 15.22 3.47
C SER A 340 4.89 14.17 3.65
N TRP A 341 5.22 13.81 4.88
CA TRP A 341 6.43 13.03 5.19
C TRP A 341 6.17 11.61 5.68
N LYS A 342 4.93 11.21 5.94
CA LYS A 342 4.55 9.91 6.49
C LYS A 342 3.46 9.21 5.69
N SER A 343 3.43 7.88 5.80
CA SER A 343 2.37 7.04 5.27
C SER A 343 1.68 6.29 6.40
N SER A 344 0.35 6.33 6.45
CA SER A 344 -0.46 5.52 7.37
C SER A 344 -0.63 4.06 6.93
N SER A 345 0.03 3.63 5.85
CA SER A 345 -0.11 2.25 5.35
C SER A 345 0.59 1.25 6.27
N ARG A 346 0.15 -0.02 6.25
CA ARG A 346 0.75 -1.13 7.04
C ARG A 346 2.26 -1.33 6.81
N PHE A 347 2.84 -0.73 5.77
CA PHE A 347 4.27 -0.75 5.45
C PHE A 347 4.91 0.64 5.65
N ALA A 348 4.50 1.36 6.71
CA ALA A 348 4.88 2.74 6.97
C ALA A 348 6.40 2.94 7.07
N HIS A 349 7.15 1.94 7.55
CA HIS A 349 8.59 2.03 7.81
C HIS A 349 9.43 2.50 6.62
N ASN A 350 9.08 2.07 5.40
CA ASN A 350 9.83 2.43 4.19
C ASN A 350 9.19 3.57 3.40
N LYS A 351 8.17 4.21 3.98
CA LYS A 351 7.34 5.24 3.36
C LYS A 351 7.16 6.47 4.25
N SER A 352 7.83 6.49 5.40
CA SER A 352 7.69 7.52 6.40
C SER A 352 9.07 8.00 6.82
N PHE A 353 9.18 9.30 6.93
CA PHE A 353 10.41 10.01 7.20
C PHE A 353 10.21 10.89 8.43
N GLU A 354 11.26 11.56 8.86
CA GLU A 354 11.19 12.55 9.92
C GLU A 354 11.23 13.96 9.33
N LEU A 355 10.62 14.94 10.03
CA LEU A 355 10.67 16.35 9.59
C LEU A 355 12.11 16.88 9.51
N LYS A 356 13.03 16.34 10.32
CA LYS A 356 14.45 16.71 10.26
C LYS A 356 15.10 16.40 8.91
N ASP A 357 14.60 15.39 8.19
CA ASP A 357 15.09 15.01 6.87
C ASP A 357 14.83 16.09 5.81
N PHE A 358 13.81 16.93 6.05
CA PHE A 358 13.42 18.03 5.16
C PHE A 358 13.91 19.41 5.63
N LYS A 359 14.78 19.46 6.65
CA LYS A 359 15.25 20.71 7.27
C LYS A 359 15.84 21.69 6.26
N SER A 360 16.53 21.21 5.23
CA SER A 360 17.13 22.06 4.20
C SER A 360 16.08 22.84 3.39
N ILE A 361 14.91 22.25 3.13
CA ILE A 361 13.77 22.90 2.47
C ILE A 361 13.04 23.80 3.46
N ILE A 362 12.76 23.30 4.67
CA ILE A 362 11.96 24.03 5.68
C ILE A 362 12.66 25.32 6.14
N LYS A 363 13.99 25.32 6.24
CA LYS A 363 14.77 26.50 6.66
C LYS A 363 14.99 27.53 5.55
N ASP A 364 14.59 27.24 4.32
CA ASP A 364 14.78 28.17 3.21
C ASP A 364 13.79 29.33 3.31
N LYS A 365 14.29 30.55 3.51
CA LYS A 365 13.45 31.76 3.66
C LYS A 365 12.69 32.12 2.39
N ASN A 366 13.01 31.51 1.24
CA ASN A 366 12.27 31.70 0.00
C ASN A 366 10.98 30.86 -0.06
N TYR A 367 10.81 29.87 0.82
CA TYR A 367 9.72 28.91 0.75
C TYR A 367 8.75 29.03 1.93
N LEU A 368 7.45 29.13 1.63
CA LEU A 368 6.40 28.86 2.59
C LEU A 368 6.10 27.36 2.56
N ILE A 369 6.30 26.66 3.68
CA ILE A 369 5.96 25.23 3.76
C ILE A 369 4.56 25.05 4.30
N VAL A 370 3.72 24.33 3.57
CA VAL A 370 2.32 24.04 3.92
C VAL A 370 2.18 22.57 4.28
N ASN A 371 1.54 22.27 5.40
CA ASN A 371 1.27 20.90 5.82
C ASN A 371 0.29 20.21 4.87
N LEU A 372 0.71 19.08 4.29
CA LEU A 372 -0.14 18.13 3.58
C LEU A 372 -0.16 16.76 4.27
N GLN A 373 0.41 16.63 5.46
CA GLN A 373 0.37 15.39 6.23
C GLN A 373 -1.01 15.20 6.86
N TYR A 374 -1.68 14.13 6.42
CA TYR A 374 -2.91 13.64 7.00
C TYR A 374 -2.63 12.68 8.18
N GLY A 375 -3.62 12.52 9.07
CA GLY A 375 -3.52 11.69 10.27
C GLY A 375 -2.92 12.42 11.48
N GLU A 376 -2.36 11.66 12.43
CA GLU A 376 -1.70 12.20 13.62
C GLU A 376 -0.45 13.02 13.26
N THR A 377 -0.38 14.28 13.71
CA THR A 377 0.72 15.21 13.44
C THR A 377 1.39 15.79 14.70
N LYS A 378 1.44 15.04 15.81
CA LYS A 378 2.07 15.54 17.06
C LYS A 378 3.52 16.00 16.86
N ASP A 379 4.25 15.30 15.98
CA ASP A 379 5.62 15.65 15.61
C ASP A 379 5.73 16.99 14.88
N LEU A 380 4.71 17.39 14.12
CA LEU A 380 4.63 18.72 13.50
C LEU A 380 4.54 19.82 14.55
N ASP A 381 3.68 19.62 15.55
CA ASP A 381 3.47 20.61 16.61
C ASP A 381 4.76 20.78 17.44
N GLU A 382 5.42 19.66 17.81
CA GLU A 382 6.72 19.69 18.47
C GLU A 382 7.82 20.33 17.62
N PHE A 383 7.84 20.05 16.31
CA PHE A 383 8.81 20.63 15.39
C PHE A 383 8.63 22.15 15.31
N ASN A 384 7.39 22.64 15.18
CA ASN A 384 7.06 24.06 15.08
C ASN A 384 7.35 24.84 16.39
N LEU A 385 7.33 24.17 17.55
CA LEU A 385 7.74 24.77 18.82
C LEU A 385 9.26 24.97 18.92
N LYS A 386 10.04 24.10 18.28
CA LYS A 386 11.52 24.06 18.38
C LYS A 386 12.25 24.79 17.25
N ASN A 387 11.56 25.28 16.22
CA ASN A 387 12.18 25.88 15.03
C ASN A 387 11.59 27.25 14.68
N GLU A 388 12.44 28.14 14.18
CA GLU A 388 12.06 29.50 13.77
C GLU A 388 11.12 29.51 12.56
N ASN A 389 11.45 28.74 11.51
CA ASN A 389 10.58 28.56 10.35
C ASN A 389 9.51 27.50 10.65
N LYS A 390 8.27 27.96 10.81
CA LYS A 390 7.12 27.09 11.05
C LYS A 390 6.56 26.55 9.74
N ILE A 391 6.14 25.30 9.78
CA ILE A 391 5.30 24.70 8.73
C ILE A 391 3.86 25.17 8.98
N LEU A 392 3.25 25.79 7.98
CA LEU A 392 1.89 26.31 8.04
C LEU A 392 0.88 25.16 8.07
N LYS A 393 0.17 25.06 9.18
CA LYS A 393 -1.00 24.19 9.34
C LYS A 393 -2.25 25.03 9.10
N ILE A 394 -3.06 24.64 8.12
CA ILE A 394 -4.36 25.27 7.86
C ILE A 394 -5.38 24.63 8.81
N ASN A 395 -6.01 25.45 9.63
CA ASN A 395 -7.02 24.98 10.58
C ASN A 395 -8.27 24.45 9.86
N ASP A 396 -8.96 23.51 10.50
CA ASP A 396 -10.24 22.95 10.04
C ASP A 396 -10.22 22.27 8.66
N LEU A 397 -9.04 21.82 8.21
CA LEU A 397 -8.86 21.06 6.97
C LEU A 397 -8.70 19.56 7.25
N ASP A 398 -9.66 18.75 6.80
CA ASP A 398 -9.53 17.29 6.81
C ASP A 398 -8.81 16.79 5.55
N LEU A 399 -7.49 16.67 5.65
CA LEU A 399 -6.62 16.17 4.57
C LEU A 399 -6.85 14.70 4.20
N PHE A 400 -7.64 13.94 4.97
CA PHE A 400 -7.88 12.51 4.74
C PHE A 400 -9.25 12.23 4.11
N ASN A 401 -10.30 12.89 4.59
CA ASN A 401 -11.67 12.66 4.12
C ASN A 401 -12.12 13.68 3.07
N ASP A 402 -11.69 14.94 3.15
CA ASP A 402 -12.07 15.97 2.18
C ASP A 402 -11.04 16.06 1.04
N ILE A 403 -11.15 15.11 0.12
CA ILE A 403 -10.29 15.07 -1.07
C ILE A 403 -10.49 16.29 -1.96
N ASP A 404 -11.70 16.87 -1.98
CA ASP A 404 -12.02 18.02 -2.83
C ASP A 404 -11.33 19.29 -2.33
N GLU A 405 -11.36 19.53 -1.03
CA GLU A 405 -10.65 20.63 -0.36
C GLU A 405 -9.12 20.44 -0.44
N THR A 406 -8.64 19.20 -0.22
CA THR A 406 -7.21 18.87 -0.29
C THR A 406 -6.63 19.11 -1.69
N ILE A 407 -7.36 18.71 -2.75
CA ILE A 407 -6.92 18.95 -4.13
C ILE A 407 -6.94 20.44 -4.47
N ALA A 408 -7.94 21.19 -3.99
CA ALA A 408 -7.98 22.63 -4.19
C ALA A 408 -6.77 23.32 -3.54
N LEU A 409 -6.41 22.93 -2.32
CA LEU A 409 -5.18 23.39 -1.67
C LEU A 409 -3.95 23.05 -2.52
N ILE A 410 -3.76 21.78 -2.88
CA ILE A 410 -2.60 21.33 -3.68
C ILE A 410 -2.49 22.09 -5.00
N HIS A 411 -3.62 22.44 -5.63
CA HIS A 411 -3.64 23.19 -6.88
C HIS A 411 -3.01 24.58 -6.75
N THR A 412 -3.08 25.22 -5.60
CA THR A 412 -2.50 26.55 -5.36
C THR A 412 -1.01 26.56 -5.02
N LEU A 413 -0.42 25.39 -4.76
CA LEU A 413 0.99 25.28 -4.40
C LEU A 413 1.89 25.34 -5.64
N ASP A 414 3.15 25.71 -5.50
CA ASP A 414 4.13 25.64 -6.59
C ASP A 414 4.64 24.22 -6.81
N CYS A 415 4.83 23.48 -5.72
CA CYS A 415 5.33 22.12 -5.74
C CYS A 415 4.83 21.32 -4.51
N VAL A 416 4.72 20.01 -4.68
CA VAL A 416 4.49 19.06 -3.60
C VAL A 416 5.76 18.24 -3.35
N VAL A 417 6.22 18.22 -2.11
CA VAL A 417 7.28 17.35 -1.63
C VAL A 417 6.67 16.27 -0.75
N THR A 418 6.88 15.01 -1.08
CA THR A 418 6.16 13.94 -0.39
C THR A 418 6.90 12.62 -0.26
N SER A 419 6.54 11.87 0.78
CA SER A 419 6.82 10.44 0.88
C SER A 419 5.88 9.63 -0.03
N PRO A 420 6.10 8.30 -0.19
CA PRO A 420 5.31 7.45 -1.06
C PRO A 420 3.88 7.18 -0.53
N ASN A 421 3.00 8.17 -0.69
CA ASN A 421 1.63 8.16 -0.20
C ASN A 421 0.64 8.78 -1.23
N VAL A 422 -0.63 8.94 -0.81
CA VAL A 422 -1.72 9.41 -1.68
C VAL A 422 -1.49 10.80 -2.27
N THR A 423 -0.72 11.65 -1.61
CA THR A 423 -0.44 13.03 -2.03
C THR A 423 0.22 13.10 -3.42
N ILE A 424 1.03 12.09 -3.79
CA ILE A 424 1.59 11.95 -5.14
C ILE A 424 0.48 11.89 -6.18
N HIS A 425 -0.55 11.09 -5.92
CA HIS A 425 -1.65 10.88 -6.85
C HIS A 425 -2.56 12.11 -6.93
N LEU A 426 -2.80 12.80 -5.81
CA LEU A 426 -3.56 14.05 -5.78
C LEU A 426 -2.86 15.14 -6.61
N ALA A 427 -1.55 15.31 -6.42
CA ALA A 427 -0.74 16.26 -7.17
C ALA A 427 -0.66 15.89 -8.66
N GLY A 428 -0.34 14.63 -8.95
CA GLY A 428 -0.19 14.11 -10.31
C GLY A 428 -1.48 14.20 -11.13
N ALA A 429 -2.64 13.94 -10.52
CA ALA A 429 -3.93 13.96 -11.20
C ALA A 429 -4.36 15.34 -11.70
N ILE A 430 -3.86 16.41 -11.07
CA ILE A 430 -4.11 17.80 -11.48
C ILE A 430 -2.91 18.42 -12.20
N GLY A 431 -1.87 17.62 -12.49
CA GLY A 431 -0.66 18.09 -13.18
C GLY A 431 0.23 18.98 -12.32
N LYS A 432 0.12 18.94 -11.00
CA LYS A 432 0.99 19.70 -10.09
C LYS A 432 2.40 19.11 -10.07
N LYS A 433 3.41 19.99 -9.98
CA LYS A 433 4.81 19.58 -9.81
C LYS A 433 4.96 18.81 -8.51
N CYS A 434 5.57 17.63 -8.57
CA CYS A 434 5.70 16.75 -7.42
C CYS A 434 7.11 16.16 -7.35
N LEU A 435 7.76 16.28 -6.21
CA LEU A 435 9.01 15.65 -5.85
C LEU A 435 8.73 14.60 -4.78
N ALA A 436 8.97 13.33 -5.11
CA ALA A 436 8.72 12.23 -4.19
C ALA A 436 10.00 11.48 -3.84
N PHE A 437 10.19 11.18 -2.56
CA PHE A 437 11.37 10.47 -2.06
C PHE A 437 11.02 9.04 -1.71
N TYR A 438 11.74 8.10 -2.31
CA TYR A 438 11.48 6.68 -2.22
C TYR A 438 12.73 6.01 -1.67
N HIS A 439 12.62 5.19 -0.63
CA HIS A 439 13.69 4.23 -0.36
C HIS A 439 13.90 3.38 -1.63
N SER A 440 15.14 3.05 -1.97
CA SER A 440 15.48 2.30 -3.20
C SER A 440 14.71 0.99 -3.34
N GLU A 441 14.26 0.43 -2.23
CA GLU A 441 13.55 -0.84 -2.14
C GLU A 441 12.02 -0.69 -2.16
N TYR A 442 11.53 0.55 -2.09
CA TYR A 442 10.10 0.80 -2.22
C TYR A 442 9.68 0.61 -3.67
N GLU A 443 8.63 -0.16 -3.88
CA GLU A 443 8.14 -0.54 -5.20
C GLU A 443 6.84 0.18 -5.51
N SER A 444 6.75 0.69 -6.73
CA SER A 444 5.54 1.31 -7.26
C SER A 444 5.52 1.18 -8.76
N ILE A 445 4.32 1.14 -9.34
CA ILE A 445 4.12 1.31 -10.78
C ILE A 445 4.69 2.65 -11.29
N LEU A 446 4.83 3.64 -10.39
CA LEU A 446 5.43 4.93 -10.70
C LEU A 446 6.97 4.90 -10.76
N ASN A 447 7.63 3.84 -10.29
CA ASN A 447 9.10 3.70 -10.32
C ASN A 447 9.60 3.31 -11.70
N GLN A 448 9.45 4.21 -12.65
CA GLN A 448 9.84 3.99 -14.02
C GLN A 448 11.30 4.39 -14.25
N LYS A 449 12.03 3.59 -15.04
CA LYS A 449 13.45 3.84 -15.36
C LYS A 449 13.69 5.12 -16.16
N SER A 450 12.68 5.56 -16.91
CA SER A 450 12.69 6.81 -17.69
C SER A 450 11.61 7.76 -17.15
N LYS A 451 11.28 8.82 -17.91
CA LYS A 451 10.25 9.78 -17.53
C LYS A 451 8.94 9.06 -17.16
N ASN A 452 8.33 9.48 -16.05
CA ASN A 452 7.10 8.87 -15.57
C ASN A 452 5.94 9.12 -16.55
N ASP A 453 5.36 8.03 -17.06
CA ASP A 453 4.26 8.06 -18.01
C ASP A 453 2.93 8.46 -17.38
N TRP A 454 2.68 8.00 -16.15
CA TRP A 454 1.43 8.26 -15.43
C TRP A 454 1.28 9.72 -15.00
N TYR A 455 2.38 10.33 -14.53
CA TYR A 455 2.42 11.69 -14.01
C TYR A 455 3.63 12.44 -14.57
N LYS A 456 3.41 13.24 -15.61
CA LYS A 456 4.50 13.89 -16.36
C LYS A 456 5.32 14.92 -15.56
N ASN A 457 4.76 15.45 -14.47
CA ASN A 457 5.37 16.44 -13.59
C ASN A 457 5.88 15.85 -12.25
N LEU A 458 5.90 14.51 -12.15
CA LEU A 458 6.45 13.80 -11.01
C LEU A 458 7.94 13.48 -11.23
N LYS A 459 8.77 13.87 -10.27
CA LYS A 459 10.14 13.39 -10.10
C LYS A 459 10.20 12.47 -8.89
N ILE A 460 10.61 11.22 -9.08
CA ILE A 460 10.89 10.29 -7.99
C ILE A 460 12.41 10.25 -7.79
N VAL A 461 12.84 10.44 -6.55
CA VAL A 461 14.24 10.31 -6.14
C VAL A 461 14.36 9.08 -5.25
N GLN A 462 14.99 8.05 -5.79
CA GLN A 462 15.31 6.85 -5.03
C GLN A 462 16.60 7.05 -4.24
N PHE A 463 16.61 6.61 -2.99
CA PHE A 463 17.77 6.75 -2.11
C PHE A 463 18.02 5.52 -1.24
N ASN A 464 19.29 5.27 -0.94
CA ASN A 464 19.80 4.27 0.00
C ASN A 464 20.75 4.88 1.05
N GLN A 465 20.91 6.20 1.03
CA GLN A 465 21.79 6.99 1.89
C GLN A 465 20.95 7.92 2.79
N ASN A 466 21.59 8.82 3.54
CA ASN A 466 20.89 9.80 4.37
C ASN A 466 19.96 10.69 3.52
N LEU A 467 18.66 10.68 3.84
CA LEU A 467 17.65 11.44 3.11
C LEU A 467 17.91 12.95 3.14
N SER A 468 18.44 13.50 4.24
CA SER A 468 18.73 14.93 4.38
C SER A 468 19.66 15.45 3.29
N ASP A 469 20.70 14.68 2.97
CA ASP A 469 21.68 15.04 1.95
C ASP A 469 21.04 15.00 0.55
N VAL A 470 20.22 13.98 0.30
CA VAL A 470 19.50 13.80 -0.97
C VAL A 470 18.51 14.94 -1.19
N VAL A 471 17.73 15.30 -0.17
CA VAL A 471 16.78 16.42 -0.21
C VAL A 471 17.51 17.73 -0.52
N SER A 472 18.70 17.96 0.05
CA SER A 472 19.47 19.19 -0.18
C SER A 472 19.89 19.38 -1.65
N LYS A 473 20.18 18.29 -2.37
CA LYS A 473 20.59 18.30 -3.79
C LYS A 473 19.43 18.59 -4.74
N GLU A 474 18.20 18.42 -4.26
CA GLU A 474 16.99 18.49 -5.08
C GLU A 474 16.28 19.85 -5.03
N LYS A 475 16.86 20.83 -4.33
CA LYS A 475 16.31 22.20 -4.24
C LYS A 475 16.09 22.87 -5.60
N ASN A 476 16.92 22.57 -6.60
CA ASN A 476 16.75 23.13 -7.95
C ASN A 476 15.45 22.68 -8.63
N PHE A 477 14.87 21.56 -8.18
CA PHE A 477 13.57 21.11 -8.63
C PHE A 477 12.41 21.87 -7.95
N LEU A 478 12.62 22.53 -6.81
CA LEU A 478 11.60 23.30 -6.12
C LEU A 478 11.50 24.69 -6.72
#